data_AF-A0A4R9PMG9-F1
#
_entry.id   AF-A0A4R9PMG9-F1
#
_cell.length_a   1.000
_cell.length_b   1.000
_cell.length_c   1.000
_cell.angle_alpha   90.00
_cell.angle_beta   90.00
_cell.angle_gamma   90.00
#
_symmetry.space_group_name_H-M   'P 1'
#
loop_
_entity.id
_entity.type
_entity.pdbx_description
1 polymer ?
#
loop_
_entity_poly.entity_id
_entity_poly.type
_entity_poly.pdbx_seq_one_letter_code
_entity_poly.pdbx_strand_id
1 'polypeptide(L)' 'MGPFPHDAPPATISKDNPAGTDGFEFVEFAHPEPQKLAELFTRMGYVAVARHRTKDITV' A
#
# COMPACT_ATOMS: atom_id res chain seq x y z
N MET A 1 7.96 1.51 5.24
CA MET A 1 7.44 2.26 6.41
C MET A 1 6.71 1.26 7.31
N GLY A 2 7.06 1.15 8.59
CA GLY A 2 6.45 0.17 9.51
C GLY A 2 4.97 0.46 9.81
N PRO A 3 4.18 -0.52 10.27
CA PRO A 3 2.76 -0.36 10.55
C PRO A 3 2.55 0.68 11.65
N PHE A 4 1.49 1.45 11.51
CA PHE A 4 0.98 2.29 12.59
C PHE A 4 0.33 1.37 13.64
N PRO A 5 0.66 1.46 14.94
CA PRO A 5 1.52 2.44 15.59
C PRO A 5 3.02 2.11 15.52
N HIS A 6 3.85 3.15 15.34
CA HIS A 6 5.30 3.08 15.11
C HIS A 6 6.15 2.58 16.29
N ASP A 7 5.52 2.12 17.37
CA ASP A 7 6.19 1.66 18.60
C ASP A 7 6.27 0.12 18.68
N ALA A 8 5.80 -0.60 17.65
CA ALA A 8 5.88 -2.05 17.60
C ALA A 8 7.34 -2.53 17.50
N PRO A 9 7.72 -3.61 18.21
CA PRO A 9 9.03 -4.25 18.01
C PRO A 9 9.21 -4.68 16.55
N PRO A 10 10.42 -4.55 15.97
CA PRO A 10 10.68 -5.01 14.61
C PRO A 10 10.33 -6.48 14.41
N ALA A 11 9.74 -6.80 13.26
CA ALA A 11 9.48 -8.18 12.89
C ALA A 11 10.77 -9.01 12.84
N THR A 12 10.71 -10.24 13.36
CA THR A 12 11.86 -11.16 13.42
C THR A 12 11.68 -12.31 12.44
N ILE A 13 12.79 -12.75 11.84
CA ILE A 13 12.81 -13.97 11.02
C ILE A 13 12.48 -15.18 11.90
N SER A 14 11.50 -15.97 11.47
CA SER A 14 11.09 -17.22 12.13
C SER A 14 10.64 -18.25 11.10
N LYS A 15 10.29 -19.48 11.54
CA LYS A 15 9.73 -20.49 10.64
C LYS A 15 8.38 -20.06 10.04
N ASP A 16 7.58 -19.33 10.81
CA ASP A 16 6.25 -18.87 10.40
C ASP A 16 6.29 -17.52 9.66
N ASN A 17 7.35 -16.72 9.88
CA ASN A 17 7.67 -15.52 9.09
C ASN A 17 9.12 -15.57 8.59
N PRO A 18 9.42 -16.34 7.53
CA PRO A 18 10.79 -16.52 7.03
C PRO A 18 11.41 -15.24 6.47
N ALA A 19 10.57 -14.33 5.96
CA ALA A 19 11.01 -13.07 5.40
C ALA A 19 11.21 -11.97 6.46
N GLY A 20 10.71 -12.19 7.69
CA GLY A 20 10.71 -11.18 8.74
C GLY A 20 9.96 -9.90 8.32
N THR A 21 8.94 -10.02 7.47
CA THR A 21 8.19 -8.85 6.99
C THR A 21 7.20 -8.37 8.04
N ASP A 22 7.04 -7.05 8.10
CA ASP A 22 6.12 -6.37 9.03
C ASP A 22 4.92 -5.81 8.26
N GLY A 23 4.22 -6.73 7.57
CA GLY A 23 3.11 -6.40 6.67
C GLY A 23 3.52 -5.95 5.26
N PHE A 24 2.57 -5.30 4.57
CA PHE A 24 2.75 -4.71 3.25
C PHE A 24 2.60 -3.20 3.33
N GLU A 25 3.52 -2.48 2.72
CA GLU A 25 3.47 -1.00 2.71
C GLU A 25 2.44 -0.46 1.72
N PHE A 26 2.32 -1.09 0.55
CA PHE A 26 1.31 -0.76 -0.45
C PHE A 26 1.05 -1.97 -1.37
N VAL A 27 -0.08 -1.91 -2.09
CA VAL A 27 -0.39 -2.82 -3.18
C VAL A 27 -0.66 -1.96 -4.41
N GLU A 28 0.05 -2.24 -5.50
CA GLU A 28 -0.13 -1.52 -6.76
C GLU A 28 -1.17 -2.25 -7.63
N PHE A 29 -2.14 -1.49 -8.15
CA PHE A 29 -3.16 -1.97 -9.07
C PHE A 29 -2.99 -1.32 -10.44
N ALA A 30 -3.05 -2.12 -11.49
CA ALA A 30 -2.97 -1.65 -12.86
C ALA A 30 -4.21 -2.09 -13.65
N HIS A 31 -4.76 -1.17 -14.44
CA HIS A 31 -5.90 -1.42 -15.31
C HIS A 31 -5.75 -0.58 -16.60
N PRO A 32 -6.15 -1.08 -17.79
CA PRO A 32 -6.10 -0.30 -19.04
C PRO A 32 -6.90 1.01 -18.98
N GLU A 33 -7.92 1.05 -18.13
CA GLU A 33 -8.76 2.20 -17.82
C GLU A 33 -8.59 2.57 -16.34
N PRO A 34 -7.57 3.36 -15.96
CA PRO A 34 -7.24 3.66 -14.55
C PRO A 34 -8.37 4.36 -13.79
N GLN A 35 -9.22 5.12 -14.48
CA GLN A 35 -10.39 5.79 -13.91
C GLN A 35 -11.38 4.80 -13.26
N LYS A 36 -11.50 3.56 -13.78
CA LYS A 36 -12.36 2.54 -13.19
C LYS A 36 -11.89 2.13 -11.80
N LEU A 37 -10.57 2.04 -11.59
CA LEU A 37 -9.99 1.78 -10.28
C LEU A 37 -10.18 2.98 -9.35
N ALA A 38 -9.97 4.21 -9.85
CA ALA A 38 -10.17 5.43 -9.06
C ALA A 38 -11.61 5.57 -8.54
N GLU A 39 -12.62 5.30 -9.38
CA GLU A 39 -14.02 5.29 -8.97
C GLU A 39 -14.30 4.21 -7.92
N LEU A 40 -13.77 3.00 -8.10
CA LEU A 40 -13.95 1.91 -7.15
C LEU A 40 -13.36 2.26 -5.78
N PHE A 41 -12.11 2.71 -5.73
CA PHE A 41 -11.44 3.06 -4.48
C PHE A 41 -12.13 4.22 -3.76
N THR A 42 -12.61 5.22 -4.50
CA THR A 42 -13.39 6.32 -3.93
C THR A 42 -14.69 5.81 -3.28
N ARG A 43 -15.40 4.87 -3.93
CA ARG A 43 -16.62 4.26 -3.35
C ARG A 43 -16.35 3.42 -2.11
N MET A 44 -15.16 2.83 -2.01
CA MET A 44 -14.71 2.12 -0.81
C MET A 44 -14.25 3.05 0.32
N GLY A 45 -14.18 4.37 0.07
CA GLY A 45 -13.77 5.36 1.07
C GLY A 45 -12.27 5.66 1.11
N TYR A 46 -11.49 5.21 0.12
CA TYR A 46 -10.09 5.62 -0.01
C TYR A 46 -9.98 7.07 -0.48
N VAL A 47 -8.91 7.74 -0.06
CA VAL A 47 -8.56 9.11 -0.44
C VAL A 47 -7.14 9.15 -0.97
N ALA A 48 -6.88 9.99 -1.98
CA ALA A 48 -5.55 10.18 -2.51
C ALA A 48 -4.66 10.90 -1.48
N VAL A 49 -3.50 10.33 -1.20
CA VAL A 49 -2.48 10.84 -0.28
C VAL A 49 -1.20 11.28 -0.98
N ALA A 50 -0.93 10.80 -2.20
CA ALA A 50 0.22 11.23 -2.98
C ALA A 50 0.03 11.08 -4.50
N ARG A 51 0.88 11.76 -5.27
CA ARG A 51 0.98 11.61 -6.73
C ARG A 51 2.43 11.45 -7.14
N HIS A 52 2.71 10.50 -8.02
CA HIS A 52 4.06 10.30 -8.53
C HIS A 52 4.48 11.51 -9.37
N ARG A 53 5.73 11.96 -9.22
CA ARG A 53 6.20 13.23 -9.82
C ARG A 53 6.16 13.25 -11.34
N THR A 54 6.42 12.11 -11.98
CA THR A 54 6.63 12.02 -13.44
C THR A 54 5.77 10.96 -14.13
N LYS A 55 5.04 10.14 -13.36
CA LYS A 55 4.25 9.02 -13.90
C LYS A 55 2.81 9.25 -13.50
N ASP A 56 1.87 8.74 -14.30
CA ASP A 56 0.45 8.82 -14.00
C ASP A 56 0.04 7.77 -12.96
N ILE A 57 0.51 7.98 -11.72
CA ILE A 57 0.26 7.11 -10.57
C ILE A 57 -0.23 7.99 -9.43
N THR A 58 -1.31 7.56 -8.79
CA THR A 58 -1.90 8.19 -7.60
C THR A 58 -1.95 7.13 -6.49
N VAL A 59 -1.54 7.53 -5.28
CA VAL A 59 -1.60 6.74 -4.06
C VAL A 59 -2.63 7.38 -3.15
#